data_AF-A0A3B3Z5M1-F1
#
_entry.id   AF-A0A3B3Z5M1-F1
#
_cell.length_a   1.000
_cell.length_b   1.000
_cell.length_c   1.000
_cell.angle_alpha   90.00
_cell.angle_beta   90.00
_cell.angle_gamma   90.00
#
_symmetry.space_group_name_H-M   'P 1'
#
loop_
_entity.id
_entity.type
_entity.pdbx_description
1 polymer ?
#
loop_
_entity_poly.entity_id
_entity_poly.type
_entity_poly.pdbx_seq_one_letter_code
_entity_poly.pdbx_strand_id
1 'polypeptide(L)'
;MSVKQPTNVTQSNSDRRNGLQAQLAEYRAQAEHWQGVATICELSKQEELAELQKQCDEEIQSLQEALRETAAQYEARIAVLQSQPVDWRRTAASPADQTRSRPAESEAAAEGEGSPLSAEGYFSLQNCDSASLSSFSLDTPSLPRKLLAQDDTDSLVSTGTLVPEAIYLPPAGHRLVTHSDWDAMNAQLSELRGEVSRLQAEKEELERELDTHTHQTHKQVSLLQSQVQASETLLQDLQKSFSQSQSAVQSRLAELSLSQRKMCCELSRLKGEEVDESLPDSMSSLSSGAHCEERLRIEIVNLREQLDSRTEENVQLSTLRTETEKIQAQRDQLQAQLLSCRSELDALRVALTHLKSSNKGLVHDKAVLHQQCLELRSQVISLRSQVDTSQTVQRDFVELSQSLQVKLELIRQAGNLEQVKEILGESVGEAEAQPADAS
;
A
#
# COMPACT_ATOMS: atom_id res chain seq x y z
N MET A 1 88.90 -1.03 34.58
CA MET A 1 87.55 -0.41 34.58
C MET A 1 86.88 -0.80 33.26
N SER A 2 86.11 -1.90 33.25
CA SER A 2 85.39 -2.35 32.05
C SER A 2 83.94 -1.90 32.14
N VAL A 3 83.59 -0.90 31.32
CA VAL A 3 82.22 -0.40 31.17
C VAL A 3 81.46 -1.40 30.29
N LYS A 4 80.58 -2.21 30.89
CA LYS A 4 79.62 -3.06 30.16
C LYS A 4 78.59 -2.16 29.47
N GLN A 5 78.57 -2.19 28.13
CA GLN A 5 77.64 -1.43 27.29
C GLN A 5 76.22 -2.01 27.30
N PRO A 6 75.18 -1.17 27.08
CA PRO A 6 73.77 -1.56 27.12
C PRO A 6 73.27 -2.00 25.73
N THR A 7 73.65 -3.18 25.24
CA THR A 7 73.26 -3.64 23.88
C THR A 7 71.90 -4.34 23.83
N ASN A 8 71.45 -4.96 24.92
CA ASN A 8 70.24 -5.81 24.94
C ASN A 8 68.92 -5.01 24.92
N VAL A 9 68.89 -3.85 25.59
CA VAL A 9 67.69 -2.98 25.65
C VAL A 9 67.42 -2.28 24.33
N THR A 10 68.47 -1.89 23.60
CA THR A 10 68.37 -1.27 22.27
C THR A 10 67.82 -2.23 21.22
N GLN A 11 68.11 -3.53 21.32
CA GLN A 11 67.64 -4.54 20.38
C GLN A 11 66.15 -4.83 20.55
N SER A 12 65.69 -5.01 21.79
CA SER A 12 64.26 -5.18 22.10
C SER A 12 63.40 -3.96 21.68
N ASN A 13 63.93 -2.74 21.85
CA ASN A 13 63.25 -1.53 21.37
C ASN A 13 63.23 -1.40 19.84
N SER A 14 64.25 -1.92 19.14
CA SER A 14 64.28 -2.00 17.68
C SER A 14 63.21 -2.97 17.15
N ASP A 15 63.11 -4.16 17.74
CA ASP A 15 62.12 -5.16 17.33
C ASP A 15 60.69 -4.69 17.59
N ARG A 16 60.45 -4.02 18.71
CA ARG A 16 59.17 -3.37 19.01
C ARG A 16 58.82 -2.26 18.02
N ARG A 17 59.80 -1.42 17.64
CA ARG A 17 59.60 -0.41 16.60
C ARG A 17 59.26 -1.03 15.25
N ASN A 18 59.96 -2.09 14.85
CA ASN A 18 59.71 -2.79 13.60
C ASN A 18 58.33 -3.45 13.58
N GLY A 19 57.90 -4.05 14.70
CA GLY A 19 56.56 -4.61 14.84
C GLY A 19 55.46 -3.54 14.77
N LEU A 20 55.65 -2.40 15.44
CA LEU A 20 54.73 -1.26 15.34
C LEU A 20 54.70 -0.67 13.92
N GLN A 21 55.84 -0.62 13.23
CA GLN A 21 55.92 -0.13 11.87
C GLN A 21 55.21 -1.07 10.88
N ALA A 22 55.30 -2.39 11.09
CA ALA A 22 54.55 -3.37 10.32
C ALA A 22 53.03 -3.25 10.57
N GLN A 23 52.60 -3.10 11.83
CA GLN A 23 51.20 -2.87 12.17
C GLN A 23 50.65 -1.58 11.56
N LEU A 24 51.42 -0.48 11.59
CA LEU A 24 51.02 0.78 10.94
C LEU A 24 50.87 0.63 9.42
N ALA A 25 51.74 -0.15 8.78
CA ALA A 25 51.63 -0.44 7.35
C ALA A 25 50.38 -1.28 7.04
N GLU A 26 50.05 -2.25 7.90
CA GLU A 26 48.84 -3.07 7.77
C GLU A 26 47.56 -2.26 7.96
N TYR A 27 47.49 -1.41 8.99
CA TYR A 27 46.36 -0.49 9.19
C TYR A 27 46.20 0.49 8.04
N ARG A 28 47.31 0.97 7.47
CA ARG A 28 47.28 1.84 6.29
C ARG A 28 46.73 1.12 5.06
N ALA A 29 47.18 -0.12 4.81
CA ALA A 29 46.66 -0.93 3.70
C ALA A 29 45.16 -1.25 3.87
N GLN A 30 44.71 -1.53 5.10
CA GLN A 30 43.28 -1.70 5.39
C GLN A 30 42.48 -0.41 5.15
N ALA A 31 43.00 0.74 5.57
CA ALA A 31 42.34 2.02 5.32
C ALA A 31 42.22 2.32 3.82
N GLU A 32 43.29 2.08 3.05
CA GLU A 32 43.30 2.22 1.57
C GLU A 32 42.31 1.24 0.92
N HIS A 33 42.22 0.00 1.41
CA HIS A 33 41.24 -0.99 0.94
C HIS A 33 39.80 -0.53 1.18
N TRP A 34 39.46 -0.14 2.41
CA TRP A 34 38.10 0.33 2.75
C TRP A 34 37.74 1.63 2.02
N GLN A 35 38.71 2.51 1.78
CA GLN A 35 38.52 3.69 0.95
C GLN A 35 38.16 3.30 -0.48
N GLY A 36 38.87 2.33 -1.08
CA GLY A 36 38.56 1.81 -2.41
C GLY A 36 37.16 1.18 -2.49
N VAL A 37 36.77 0.39 -1.49
CA VAL A 37 35.42 -0.19 -1.41
C VAL A 37 34.36 0.90 -1.32
N ALA A 38 34.57 1.93 -0.49
CA ALA A 38 33.64 3.05 -0.39
C ALA A 38 33.48 3.80 -1.72
N THR A 39 34.57 4.04 -2.45
CA THR A 39 34.52 4.67 -3.78
C THR A 39 33.77 3.81 -4.79
N ILE A 40 33.99 2.50 -4.82
CA ILE A 40 33.26 1.60 -5.72
C ILE A 40 31.76 1.58 -5.39
N CYS A 41 31.40 1.53 -4.10
CA CYS A 41 29.99 1.61 -3.69
C CYS A 41 29.36 2.95 -4.09
N GLU A 42 30.09 4.05 -3.95
CA GLU A 42 29.61 5.37 -4.37
C GLU A 42 29.40 5.46 -5.89
N LEU A 43 30.36 4.97 -6.68
CA LEU A 43 30.25 4.94 -8.14
C LEU A 43 29.12 4.02 -8.60
N SER A 44 28.98 2.82 -8.03
CA SER A 44 27.89 1.89 -8.33
C SER A 44 26.52 2.51 -8.03
N LYS A 45 26.39 3.22 -6.90
CA LYS A 45 25.17 3.96 -6.58
C LYS A 45 24.90 5.09 -7.59
N GLN A 46 25.94 5.81 -8.02
CA GLN A 46 25.81 6.86 -9.03
C GLN A 46 25.37 6.30 -10.38
N GLU A 47 25.87 5.14 -10.78
CA GLU A 47 25.46 4.43 -12.00
C GLU A 47 24.00 4.00 -11.95
N GLU A 48 23.55 3.38 -10.86
CA GLU A 48 22.14 3.01 -10.66
C GLU A 48 21.20 4.23 -10.70
N LEU A 49 21.60 5.34 -10.07
CA LEU A 49 20.83 6.59 -10.12
C LEU A 49 20.76 7.17 -11.54
N ALA A 50 21.85 7.09 -12.30
CA ALA A 50 21.88 7.56 -13.69
C ALA A 50 21.01 6.69 -14.62
N GLU A 51 21.00 5.37 -14.41
CA GLU A 51 20.12 4.45 -15.14
C GLU A 51 18.65 4.69 -14.82
N LEU A 52 18.30 4.86 -13.54
CA LEU A 52 16.94 5.19 -13.12
C LEU A 52 16.48 6.53 -13.69
N GLN A 53 17.34 7.57 -13.64
CA GLN A 53 17.03 8.87 -14.24
C GLN A 53 16.75 8.74 -15.73
N LYS A 54 17.56 7.97 -16.45
CA LYS A 54 17.37 7.71 -17.88
C LYS A 54 16.05 6.99 -18.17
N GLN A 55 15.69 5.99 -17.37
CA GLN A 55 14.41 5.29 -17.51
C GLN A 55 13.23 6.23 -17.30
N CYS A 56 13.26 7.08 -16.26
CA CYS A 56 12.23 8.09 -16.05
C CYS A 56 12.12 9.06 -17.23
N ASP A 57 13.24 9.53 -17.79
CA ASP A 57 13.25 10.42 -18.94
C ASP A 57 12.65 9.75 -20.19
N GLU A 58 12.95 8.47 -20.43
CA GLU A 58 12.38 7.67 -21.53
C GLU A 58 10.86 7.46 -21.37
N GLU A 59 10.39 7.17 -20.15
CA GLU A 59 8.96 7.04 -19.86
C GLU A 59 8.21 8.36 -20.05
N ILE A 60 8.78 9.47 -19.59
CA ILE A 60 8.21 10.80 -19.80
C ILE A 60 8.08 11.10 -21.30
N GLN A 61 9.12 10.80 -22.09
CA GLN A 61 9.07 11.01 -23.54
C GLN A 61 8.02 10.13 -24.22
N SER A 62 7.93 8.86 -23.83
CA SER A 62 6.91 7.92 -24.34
C SER A 62 5.50 8.41 -24.03
N LEU A 63 5.24 8.84 -22.80
CA LEU A 63 3.95 9.39 -22.39
C LEU A 63 3.62 10.69 -23.13
N GLN A 64 4.59 11.58 -23.32
CA GLN A 64 4.42 12.80 -24.09
C GLN A 64 4.04 12.51 -25.54
N GLU A 65 4.68 11.52 -26.18
CA GLU A 65 4.37 11.14 -27.56
C GLU A 65 2.97 10.50 -27.67
N ALA A 66 2.59 9.64 -26.73
CA ALA A 66 1.24 9.07 -26.67
C ALA A 66 0.16 10.16 -26.49
N LEU A 67 0.42 11.15 -25.63
CA LEU A 67 -0.46 12.31 -25.47
C LEU A 67 -0.52 13.15 -26.75
N ARG A 68 0.61 13.36 -27.43
CA ARG A 68 0.67 14.07 -28.71
C ARG A 68 -0.12 13.34 -29.80
N GLU A 69 -0.02 12.01 -29.85
CA GLU A 69 -0.75 11.17 -30.81
C GLU A 69 -2.25 11.20 -30.54
N THR A 70 -2.68 11.04 -29.28
CA THR A 70 -4.10 11.13 -28.92
C THR A 70 -4.67 12.52 -29.21
N ALA A 71 -3.92 13.60 -28.93
CA ALA A 71 -4.31 14.96 -29.30
C ALA A 71 -4.51 15.08 -30.83
N ALA A 72 -3.55 14.58 -31.64
CA ALA A 72 -3.66 14.59 -33.09
C ALA A 72 -4.87 13.76 -33.59
N GLN A 73 -5.18 12.63 -32.95
CA GLN A 73 -6.37 11.83 -33.26
C GLN A 73 -7.67 12.60 -32.97
N TYR A 74 -7.74 13.32 -31.85
CA TYR A 74 -8.90 14.18 -31.55
C TYR A 74 -9.03 15.33 -32.54
N GLU A 75 -7.93 16.00 -32.89
CA GLU A 75 -7.92 17.06 -33.89
C GLU A 75 -8.42 16.56 -35.25
N ALA A 76 -7.97 15.38 -35.69
CA ALA A 76 -8.44 14.76 -36.93
C ALA A 76 -9.95 14.42 -36.88
N ARG A 77 -10.44 13.87 -35.75
CA ARG A 77 -11.87 13.58 -35.57
C ARG A 77 -12.72 14.86 -35.57
N ILE A 78 -12.24 15.92 -34.93
CA ILE A 78 -12.89 17.23 -34.94
C ILE A 78 -12.92 17.78 -36.38
N ALA A 79 -11.83 17.69 -37.13
CA ALA A 79 -11.78 18.14 -38.52
C ALA A 79 -12.78 17.37 -39.41
N VAL A 80 -12.90 16.06 -39.24
CA VAL A 80 -13.91 15.25 -39.97
C VAL A 80 -15.32 15.71 -39.63
N LEU A 81 -15.64 15.89 -38.35
CA LEU A 81 -16.95 16.38 -37.90
C LEU A 81 -17.26 17.79 -38.42
N GLN A 82 -16.26 18.67 -38.52
CA GLN A 82 -16.40 20.01 -39.08
C GLN A 82 -16.56 20.02 -40.60
N SER A 83 -16.00 19.02 -41.30
CA SER A 83 -16.09 18.88 -42.76
C SER A 83 -17.39 18.20 -43.24
N GLN A 84 -18.15 17.56 -42.35
CA GLN A 84 -19.47 17.02 -42.69
C GLN A 84 -20.46 18.16 -42.95
N PRO A 85 -21.15 18.18 -44.11
CA PRO A 85 -22.24 19.11 -44.34
C PRO A 85 -23.34 18.87 -43.30
N VAL A 86 -23.73 19.95 -42.62
CA VAL A 86 -24.86 20.02 -41.71
C VAL A 86 -26.17 19.78 -42.50
N ASP A 87 -26.61 18.52 -42.59
CA ASP A 87 -27.90 18.16 -43.21
C ASP A 87 -29.10 18.28 -42.25
N TRP A 88 -28.90 18.75 -41.01
CA TRP A 88 -30.04 19.05 -40.11
C TRP A 88 -30.85 20.28 -40.53
N ARG A 89 -30.39 21.07 -41.52
CA ARG A 89 -31.07 22.31 -41.94
C ARG A 89 -32.18 22.11 -43.00
N ARG A 90 -32.59 20.87 -43.32
CA ARG A 90 -33.67 20.61 -44.31
C ARG A 90 -34.99 20.08 -43.74
N THR A 91 -35.11 19.84 -42.43
CA THR A 91 -36.36 19.32 -41.83
C THR A 91 -37.08 20.28 -40.89
N ALA A 92 -36.65 21.54 -40.79
CA ALA A 92 -37.36 22.54 -39.98
C ALA A 92 -37.44 23.89 -40.68
N ALA A 93 -38.23 23.98 -41.75
CA ALA A 93 -38.69 25.26 -42.26
C ALA A 93 -40.06 25.11 -42.96
N SER A 94 -41.12 25.37 -42.22
CA SER A 94 -42.31 26.05 -42.75
C SER A 94 -42.98 26.85 -41.63
N PRO A 95 -43.61 28.00 -41.95
CA PRO A 95 -43.56 29.20 -41.10
C PRO A 95 -44.90 29.54 -40.45
N ALA A 96 -44.83 30.09 -39.23
CA ALA A 96 -45.79 30.98 -38.54
C ALA A 96 -45.35 30.97 -37.06
N ASP A 97 -45.28 32.04 -36.30
CA ASP A 97 -45.84 33.36 -36.47
C ASP A 97 -45.00 34.35 -35.66
N GLN A 98 -45.15 35.62 -36.00
CA GLN A 98 -44.53 36.77 -35.37
C GLN A 98 -44.92 36.93 -33.91
N THR A 99 -44.25 37.89 -33.27
CA THR A 99 -44.56 38.59 -32.00
C THR A 99 -43.71 38.04 -30.85
N ARG A 100 -42.91 38.75 -30.06
CA ARG A 100 -42.47 40.15 -29.88
C ARG A 100 -41.81 40.17 -28.49
N SER A 101 -40.61 40.76 -28.37
CA SER A 101 -40.07 41.41 -27.16
C SER A 101 -39.59 40.61 -25.92
N ARG A 102 -38.28 40.79 -25.67
CA ARG A 102 -37.51 41.15 -24.44
C ARG A 102 -37.77 40.49 -23.05
N PRO A 103 -36.69 40.35 -22.23
CA PRO A 103 -36.70 39.75 -20.90
C PRO A 103 -36.81 40.81 -19.78
N ALA A 104 -37.43 40.43 -18.65
CA ALA A 104 -37.35 41.05 -17.32
C ALA A 104 -38.22 40.20 -16.36
N GLU A 105 -37.64 39.55 -15.35
CA GLU A 105 -37.53 39.99 -13.95
C GLU A 105 -38.82 39.85 -13.10
N SER A 106 -38.62 39.17 -11.97
CA SER A 106 -39.20 39.41 -10.64
C SER A 106 -40.64 38.99 -10.31
N GLU A 107 -40.69 37.95 -9.48
CA GLU A 107 -41.38 37.86 -8.18
C GLU A 107 -42.91 37.91 -8.01
N ALA A 108 -43.29 37.12 -6.98
CA ALA A 108 -44.47 37.20 -6.14
C ALA A 108 -45.79 36.68 -6.74
N ALA A 109 -46.70 36.03 -6.03
CA ALA A 109 -46.77 35.40 -4.72
C ALA A 109 -48.19 34.76 -4.66
N ALA A 110 -48.43 33.99 -3.60
CA ALA A 110 -49.72 33.50 -3.10
C ALA A 110 -50.27 32.26 -3.80
N GLU A 111 -50.31 31.08 -3.16
CA GLU A 111 -50.95 30.64 -1.90
C GLU A 111 -52.06 29.66 -2.27
N GLY A 112 -52.06 28.48 -1.64
CA GLY A 112 -53.01 27.41 -1.91
C GLY A 112 -52.62 26.13 -1.19
N GLU A 113 -52.88 26.14 0.12
CA GLU A 113 -52.77 25.11 1.17
C GLU A 113 -52.71 23.61 0.79
N GLY A 114 -51.99 22.85 1.63
CA GLY A 114 -52.04 21.38 1.57
C GLY A 114 -51.23 20.52 2.55
N SER A 115 -50.68 21.05 3.66
CA SER A 115 -50.21 20.35 4.88
C SER A 115 -49.14 19.22 4.86
N PRO A 116 -48.40 19.03 5.97
CA PRO A 116 -47.02 18.53 5.97
C PRO A 116 -46.74 17.31 6.88
N LEU A 117 -45.83 16.42 6.48
CA LEU A 117 -45.06 15.45 7.32
C LEU A 117 -43.84 15.04 6.46
N SER A 118 -42.57 14.98 6.85
CA SER A 118 -41.85 15.04 8.13
C SER A 118 -40.34 15.21 7.84
N ALA A 119 -39.69 16.07 8.64
CA ALA A 119 -38.27 16.05 9.07
C ALA A 119 -37.12 16.35 8.08
N GLU A 120 -36.87 17.64 7.84
CA GLU A 120 -35.52 18.27 7.85
C GLU A 120 -34.96 18.15 9.29
N GLY A 121 -33.68 18.02 9.62
CA GLY A 121 -32.46 18.59 9.06
C GLY A 121 -31.70 19.33 10.17
N TYR A 122 -30.36 19.25 10.10
CA TYR A 122 -29.38 20.17 10.68
C TYR A 122 -29.00 20.15 12.17
N PHE A 123 -27.74 19.72 12.37
CA PHE A 123 -26.63 20.41 13.04
C PHE A 123 -26.90 21.63 13.96
N SER A 124 -26.28 21.49 15.14
CA SER A 124 -25.66 22.51 16.01
C SER A 124 -26.55 23.38 16.91
N LEU A 125 -26.53 23.08 18.21
CA LEU A 125 -25.93 23.96 19.25
C LEU A 125 -26.00 23.33 20.66
N GLN A 126 -24.90 23.50 21.39
CA GLN A 126 -24.78 23.72 22.84
C GLN A 126 -25.62 22.87 23.80
N ASN A 127 -24.91 22.10 24.63
CA ASN A 127 -25.01 22.28 26.08
C ASN A 127 -23.68 21.87 26.73
N CYS A 128 -23.08 22.83 27.42
CA CYS A 128 -22.10 22.58 28.45
C CYS A 128 -22.79 21.88 29.62
N ASP A 129 -22.18 20.84 30.17
CA ASP A 129 -22.07 20.75 31.63
C ASP A 129 -20.85 19.93 32.04
N SER A 130 -20.20 20.45 33.07
CA SER A 130 -18.94 19.95 33.64
C SER A 130 -19.23 18.82 34.62
N ALA A 131 -18.55 17.69 34.47
CA ALA A 131 -18.14 16.86 35.61
C ALA A 131 -17.05 15.87 35.19
N SER A 132 -15.85 16.09 35.70
CA SER A 132 -14.86 15.04 35.91
C SER A 132 -15.41 14.00 36.88
N LEU A 133 -15.13 12.71 36.66
CA LEU A 133 -14.57 11.78 37.66
C LEU A 133 -14.14 10.47 36.97
N SER A 134 -12.83 10.20 37.07
CA SER A 134 -12.19 8.90 37.31
C SER A 134 -12.46 7.69 36.40
N SER A 135 -11.36 7.29 35.73
CA SER A 135 -10.67 6.00 35.91
C SER A 135 -11.33 4.70 35.43
N PHE A 136 -10.99 4.28 34.21
CA PHE A 136 -10.73 2.87 33.91
C PHE A 136 -9.46 2.75 33.06
N SER A 137 -8.52 1.94 33.54
CA SER A 137 -7.21 1.68 32.96
C SER A 137 -7.36 0.97 31.60
N LEU A 138 -6.76 1.56 30.56
CA LEU A 138 -6.46 0.85 29.33
C LEU A 138 -5.03 0.33 29.41
N ASP A 139 -4.91 -0.98 29.57
CA ASP A 139 -3.70 -1.75 29.31
C ASP A 139 -3.22 -1.46 27.89
N THR A 140 -2.15 -0.69 27.79
CA THR A 140 -1.31 -0.57 26.61
C THR A 140 0.02 -1.23 26.94
N PRO A 141 0.54 -2.14 26.08
CA PRO A 141 1.79 -2.82 26.35
C PRO A 141 2.92 -1.79 26.30
N SER A 142 3.52 -1.55 27.46
CA SER A 142 4.65 -0.65 27.63
C SER A 142 5.82 -1.05 26.74
N LEU A 143 6.26 -0.10 25.91
CA LEU A 143 7.54 -0.10 25.20
C LEU A 143 8.69 -0.39 26.19
N PRO A 144 9.74 -1.14 25.77
CA PRO A 144 10.86 -1.48 26.63
C PRO A 144 11.64 -0.21 26.99
N ARG A 145 11.48 0.22 28.25
CA ARG A 145 12.30 1.25 28.88
C ARG A 145 13.74 0.74 28.92
N LYS A 146 14.57 1.18 27.97
CA LYS A 146 16.01 0.92 27.95
C LYS A 146 16.59 1.57 29.21
N LEU A 147 16.96 0.76 30.19
CA LEU A 147 17.74 1.18 31.35
C LEU A 147 19.11 1.67 30.85
N LEU A 148 19.24 2.97 30.63
CA LEU A 148 20.53 3.64 30.71
C LEU A 148 20.97 3.57 32.18
N ALA A 149 21.76 2.54 32.47
CA ALA A 149 22.67 2.57 33.59
C ALA A 149 23.71 3.65 33.27
N GLN A 150 23.74 4.72 34.04
CA GLN A 150 24.86 5.65 34.03
C GLN A 150 25.17 6.03 35.47
N ASP A 151 26.45 5.93 35.78
CA ASP A 151 27.06 5.98 37.10
C ASP A 151 26.81 7.31 37.81
N ASP A 152 26.17 7.27 38.97
CA ASP A 152 26.21 8.35 39.97
C ASP A 152 26.48 7.74 41.35
N THR A 153 27.65 7.12 41.46
CA THR A 153 28.36 6.99 42.73
C THR A 153 29.77 7.45 42.47
N ASP A 154 29.99 8.76 42.39
CA ASP A 154 31.25 9.35 42.81
C ASP A 154 31.09 10.86 43.06
N SER A 155 31.44 11.25 44.29
CA SER A 155 31.85 12.61 44.68
C SER A 155 30.77 13.67 44.99
N LEU A 156 30.04 13.50 46.11
CA LEU A 156 29.51 14.64 46.88
C LEU A 156 29.72 14.47 48.39
N VAL A 157 30.93 14.06 48.80
CA VAL A 157 31.38 14.20 50.21
C VAL A 157 32.77 14.85 50.24
N SER A 158 32.84 16.12 49.88
CA SER A 158 33.82 17.08 50.43
C SER A 158 33.73 18.40 49.69
N THR A 159 33.14 19.42 50.30
CA THR A 159 33.80 20.68 50.70
C THR A 159 32.71 21.59 51.30
N GLY A 160 33.01 22.13 52.47
CA GLY A 160 32.05 22.76 53.36
C GLY A 160 31.39 24.06 52.89
N THR A 161 30.33 24.39 53.61
CA THR A 161 29.77 25.74 53.87
C THR A 161 29.70 26.71 52.69
N LEU A 162 28.50 26.87 52.10
CA LEU A 162 27.93 28.16 51.67
C LEU A 162 26.44 28.01 51.30
N VAL A 163 25.60 28.73 52.06
CA VAL A 163 24.26 29.27 51.74
C VAL A 163 23.12 28.28 51.37
N PRO A 164 22.07 28.14 52.21
CA PRO A 164 20.83 27.46 51.84
C PRO A 164 19.90 28.38 51.03
N GLU A 165 20.32 28.78 49.83
CA GLU A 165 19.44 29.34 48.80
C GLU A 165 19.87 28.75 47.45
N ALA A 166 18.93 28.11 46.75
CA ALA A 166 19.04 27.56 45.39
C ALA A 166 19.52 26.10 45.20
N ILE A 167 19.08 25.14 46.03
CA ILE A 167 18.90 23.77 45.51
C ILE A 167 17.58 23.76 44.74
N TYR A 168 17.64 23.92 43.42
CA TYR A 168 16.46 23.82 42.56
C TYR A 168 15.91 22.39 42.62
N LEU A 169 14.78 22.23 43.31
CA LEU A 169 14.05 20.97 43.36
C LEU A 169 12.98 21.00 42.26
N PRO A 170 13.08 20.14 41.22
CA PRO A 170 12.10 20.14 40.14
C PRO A 170 10.69 19.79 40.65
N PRO A 171 9.63 20.42 40.13
CA PRO A 171 8.26 20.03 40.43
C PRO A 171 7.99 18.54 40.13
N ALA A 172 7.04 17.93 40.83
CA ALA A 172 6.70 16.52 40.61
C ALA A 172 6.44 16.22 39.12
N GLY A 173 7.05 15.15 38.62
CA GLY A 173 7.00 14.76 37.19
C GLY A 173 8.08 15.38 36.31
N HIS A 174 8.89 16.31 36.83
CA HIS A 174 9.98 16.94 36.07
C HIS A 174 11.32 16.35 36.51
N ARG A 175 12.14 15.95 35.54
CA ARG A 175 13.49 15.44 35.75
C ARG A 175 14.48 16.49 35.24
N LEU A 176 15.53 16.76 36.00
CA LEU A 176 16.68 17.51 35.49
C LEU A 176 17.41 16.65 34.48
N VAL A 177 17.58 17.19 33.28
CA VAL A 177 18.23 16.53 32.15
C VAL A 177 19.47 17.34 31.80
N THR A 178 20.58 16.66 31.52
CA THR A 178 21.81 17.33 31.08
C THR A 178 21.61 17.96 29.70
N HIS A 179 22.41 18.96 29.34
CA HIS A 179 22.30 19.56 28.00
C HIS A 179 22.52 18.53 26.86
N SER A 180 23.45 17.61 27.04
CA SER A 180 23.70 16.53 26.07
C SER A 180 22.52 15.57 25.94
N ASP A 181 21.88 15.21 27.06
CA ASP A 181 20.70 14.33 27.04
C ASP A 181 19.48 15.05 26.46
N TRP A 182 19.37 16.36 26.71
CA TRP A 182 18.33 17.19 26.12
C TRP A 182 18.48 17.30 24.61
N ASP A 183 19.70 17.55 24.12
CA ASP A 183 20.01 17.59 22.69
C ASP A 183 19.75 16.23 22.02
N ALA A 184 20.13 15.12 22.67
CA ALA A 184 19.85 13.78 22.19
C ALA A 184 18.35 13.47 22.12
N MET A 185 17.59 13.83 23.15
CA MET A 185 16.12 13.71 23.13
C MET A 185 15.48 14.59 22.06
N ASN A 186 15.98 15.81 21.86
CA ASN A 186 15.46 16.71 20.82
C ASN A 186 15.77 16.22 19.40
N ALA A 187 16.94 15.61 19.20
CA ALA A 187 17.29 14.97 17.94
C ALA A 187 16.34 13.79 17.63
N GLN A 188 16.08 12.94 18.63
CA GLN A 188 15.11 11.84 18.49
C GLN A 188 13.68 12.34 18.26
N LEU A 189 13.25 13.41 18.93
CA LEU A 189 11.94 14.02 18.68
C LEU A 189 11.85 14.61 17.27
N SER A 190 12.95 15.15 16.74
CA SER A 190 13.01 15.66 15.36
C SER A 190 12.98 14.53 14.33
N GLU A 191 13.68 13.43 14.60
CA GLU A 191 13.66 12.23 13.77
C GLU A 191 12.27 11.59 13.74
N LEU A 192 11.66 11.35 14.91
CA LEU A 192 10.29 10.84 15.03
C LEU A 192 9.28 11.79 14.37
N ARG A 193 9.45 13.11 14.48
CA ARG A 193 8.60 14.08 13.78
C ARG A 193 8.75 13.95 12.27
N GLY A 194 9.97 13.78 11.77
CA GLY A 194 10.24 13.52 10.35
C GLY A 194 9.60 12.21 9.86
N GLU A 195 9.69 11.14 10.65
CA GLU A 195 9.05 9.86 10.36
C GLU A 195 7.53 9.97 10.32
N VAL A 196 6.92 10.67 11.28
CA VAL A 196 5.47 10.93 11.30
C VAL A 196 5.05 11.73 10.07
N SER A 197 5.79 12.78 9.70
CA SER A 197 5.50 13.56 8.49
C SER A 197 5.61 12.71 7.22
N ARG A 198 6.61 11.82 7.13
CA ARG A 198 6.76 10.90 5.99
C ARG A 198 5.60 9.90 5.91
N LEU A 199 5.26 9.25 7.02
CA LEU A 199 4.13 8.31 7.07
C LEU A 199 2.81 8.98 6.75
N GLN A 200 2.65 10.25 7.16
CA GLN A 200 1.46 11.02 6.84
C GLN A 200 1.36 11.34 5.33
N ALA A 201 2.48 11.69 4.68
CA ALA A 201 2.52 11.87 3.24
C ALA A 201 2.24 10.56 2.46
N GLU A 202 2.79 9.44 2.92
CA GLU A 202 2.53 8.11 2.33
C GLU A 202 1.06 7.71 2.49
N LYS A 203 0.46 7.98 3.66
CA LYS A 203 -0.98 7.79 3.88
C LYS A 203 -1.82 8.60 2.90
N GLU A 204 -1.49 9.88 2.71
CA GLU A 204 -2.20 10.77 1.78
C GLU A 204 -2.05 10.33 0.31
N GLU A 205 -0.89 9.78 -0.08
CA GLU A 205 -0.69 9.17 -1.40
C GLU A 205 -1.59 7.95 -1.60
N LEU A 206 -1.56 7.01 -0.65
CA LEU A 206 -2.38 5.80 -0.72
C LEU A 206 -3.88 6.11 -0.71
N GLU A 207 -4.31 7.13 0.03
CA GLU A 207 -5.70 7.60 0.02
C GLU A 207 -6.09 8.15 -1.36
N ARG A 208 -5.20 8.93 -2.00
CA ARG A 208 -5.43 9.41 -3.38
C ARG A 208 -5.46 8.27 -4.39
N GLU A 209 -4.55 7.30 -4.30
CA GLU A 209 -4.55 6.12 -5.18
C GLU A 209 -5.85 5.33 -5.04
N LEU A 210 -6.30 5.08 -3.81
CA LEU A 210 -7.57 4.40 -3.55
C LEU A 210 -8.75 5.18 -4.14
N ASP A 211 -8.78 6.50 -3.97
CA ASP A 211 -9.80 7.34 -4.58
C ASP A 211 -9.76 7.23 -6.12
N THR A 212 -8.58 7.31 -6.74
CA THR A 212 -8.51 7.18 -8.20
C THR A 212 -8.99 5.82 -8.70
N HIS A 213 -8.61 4.73 -8.03
CA HIS A 213 -9.05 3.38 -8.39
C HIS A 213 -10.55 3.16 -8.15
N THR A 214 -11.11 3.68 -7.05
CA THR A 214 -12.57 3.61 -6.80
C THR A 214 -13.36 4.38 -7.85
N HIS A 215 -12.89 5.57 -8.27
CA HIS A 215 -13.52 6.32 -9.35
C HIS A 215 -13.42 5.61 -10.70
N GLN A 216 -12.26 5.01 -11.03
CA GLN A 216 -12.09 4.25 -12.27
C GLN A 216 -12.98 3.01 -12.32
N THR A 217 -13.01 2.23 -11.24
CA THR A 217 -13.87 1.04 -11.14
C THR A 217 -15.34 1.42 -11.21
N HIS A 218 -15.77 2.50 -10.54
CA HIS A 218 -17.14 3.00 -10.65
C HIS A 218 -17.50 3.37 -12.10
N LYS A 219 -16.62 4.08 -12.82
CA LYS A 219 -16.82 4.41 -14.24
C LYS A 219 -16.97 3.15 -15.11
N GLN A 220 -16.13 2.14 -14.88
CA GLN A 220 -16.22 0.87 -15.62
C GLN A 220 -17.54 0.14 -15.33
N VAL A 221 -17.95 0.07 -14.06
CA VAL A 221 -19.22 -0.54 -13.65
C VAL A 221 -20.40 0.20 -14.28
N SER A 222 -20.40 1.54 -14.28
CA SER A 222 -21.46 2.33 -14.94
C SER A 222 -21.52 2.10 -16.45
N LEU A 223 -20.37 2.00 -17.13
CA LEU A 223 -20.33 1.69 -18.56
C LEU A 223 -20.93 0.30 -18.83
N LEU A 224 -20.49 -0.73 -18.10
CA LEU A 224 -21.02 -2.08 -18.24
C LEU A 224 -22.52 -2.13 -17.93
N GLN A 225 -22.97 -1.42 -16.90
CA GLN A 225 -24.39 -1.33 -16.56
C GLN A 225 -25.21 -0.71 -17.70
N SER A 226 -24.71 0.37 -18.31
CA SER A 226 -25.38 0.98 -19.47
C SER A 226 -25.42 0.05 -20.69
N GLN A 227 -24.37 -0.73 -20.91
CA GLN A 227 -24.31 -1.71 -22.00
C GLN A 227 -25.28 -2.87 -21.76
N VAL A 228 -25.37 -3.38 -20.53
CA VAL A 228 -26.34 -4.42 -20.15
C VAL A 228 -27.75 -3.91 -20.35
N GLN A 229 -28.07 -2.70 -19.88
CA GLN A 229 -29.38 -2.07 -20.09
C GLN A 229 -29.72 -1.92 -21.58
N ALA A 230 -28.78 -1.47 -22.41
CA ALA A 230 -28.97 -1.39 -23.85
C ALA A 230 -29.25 -2.77 -24.47
N SER A 231 -28.49 -3.80 -24.08
CA SER A 231 -28.71 -5.17 -24.56
C SER A 231 -30.08 -5.73 -24.13
N GLU A 232 -30.53 -5.41 -22.92
CA GLU A 232 -31.82 -5.84 -22.40
C GLU A 232 -32.96 -5.19 -23.18
N THR A 233 -32.88 -3.88 -23.45
CA THR A 233 -33.89 -3.18 -24.27
C THR A 233 -33.96 -3.76 -25.69
N LEU A 234 -32.82 -4.05 -26.31
CA LEU A 234 -32.77 -4.67 -27.64
C LEU A 234 -33.40 -6.07 -27.65
N LEU A 235 -33.13 -6.90 -26.63
CA LEU A 235 -33.76 -8.21 -26.50
C LEU A 235 -35.28 -8.11 -26.31
N GLN A 236 -35.74 -7.14 -25.52
CA GLN A 236 -37.19 -6.89 -25.36
C GLN A 236 -37.85 -6.49 -26.69
N ASP A 237 -37.18 -5.66 -27.50
CA ASP A 237 -37.71 -5.23 -28.79
C ASP A 237 -37.68 -6.36 -29.83
N LEU A 238 -36.65 -7.20 -29.82
CA LEU A 238 -36.61 -8.42 -30.62
C LEU A 238 -37.74 -9.39 -30.22
N GLN A 239 -37.99 -9.56 -28.92
CA GLN A 239 -39.08 -10.40 -28.43
C GLN A 239 -40.45 -9.86 -28.88
N LYS A 240 -40.67 -8.54 -28.82
CA LYS A 240 -41.88 -7.90 -29.34
C LYS A 240 -42.02 -8.12 -30.85
N SER A 241 -40.96 -7.85 -31.62
CA SER A 241 -40.94 -8.05 -33.08
C SER A 241 -41.24 -9.51 -33.47
N PHE A 242 -40.66 -10.48 -32.75
CA PHE A 242 -40.94 -11.89 -32.95
C PHE A 242 -42.41 -12.23 -32.69
N SER A 243 -43.00 -11.77 -31.58
CA SER A 243 -44.42 -11.99 -31.29
C SER A 243 -45.35 -11.37 -32.34
N GLN A 244 -44.99 -10.19 -32.86
CA GLN A 244 -45.73 -9.51 -33.93
C GLN A 244 -45.65 -10.30 -35.25
N SER A 245 -44.46 -10.73 -35.65
CA SER A 245 -44.24 -11.55 -36.84
C SER A 245 -44.97 -12.89 -36.73
N GLN A 246 -44.90 -13.54 -35.57
CA GLN A 246 -45.62 -14.78 -35.29
C GLN A 246 -47.14 -14.59 -35.44
N SER A 247 -47.72 -13.53 -34.87
CA SER A 247 -49.14 -13.21 -35.01
C SER A 247 -49.53 -12.91 -36.47
N ALA A 248 -48.69 -12.19 -37.21
CA ALA A 248 -48.92 -11.90 -38.63
C ALA A 248 -48.91 -13.18 -39.49
N VAL A 249 -47.98 -14.11 -39.23
CA VAL A 249 -47.94 -15.41 -39.91
C VAL A 249 -49.17 -16.25 -39.57
N GLN A 250 -49.60 -16.27 -38.30
CA GLN A 250 -50.83 -16.97 -37.88
C GLN A 250 -52.07 -16.40 -38.58
N SER A 251 -52.19 -15.07 -38.72
CA SER A 251 -53.28 -14.42 -39.47
C SER A 251 -53.26 -14.84 -40.95
N ARG A 252 -52.10 -14.77 -41.62
CA ARG A 252 -51.98 -15.18 -43.03
C ARG A 252 -52.32 -16.66 -43.24
N LEU A 253 -51.91 -17.53 -42.32
CA LEU A 253 -52.26 -18.95 -42.39
C LEU A 253 -53.77 -19.16 -42.23
N ALA A 254 -54.42 -18.42 -41.32
CA ALA A 254 -55.87 -18.47 -41.15
C ALA A 254 -56.59 -17.98 -42.42
N GLU A 255 -56.15 -16.88 -43.02
CA GLU A 255 -56.69 -16.36 -44.28
C GLU A 255 -56.55 -17.35 -45.45
N LEU A 256 -55.37 -17.97 -45.61
CA LEU A 256 -55.14 -19.01 -46.61
C LEU A 256 -56.02 -20.24 -46.40
N SER A 257 -56.22 -20.67 -45.16
CA SER A 257 -57.12 -21.81 -44.87
C SER A 257 -58.57 -21.48 -45.24
N LEU A 258 -58.99 -20.23 -45.05
CA LEU A 258 -60.34 -19.77 -45.36
C LEU A 258 -60.53 -19.58 -46.86
N SER A 259 -59.52 -19.07 -47.59
CA SER A 259 -59.54 -18.98 -49.05
C SER A 259 -59.53 -20.36 -49.69
N GLN A 260 -58.73 -21.31 -49.18
CA GLN A 260 -58.73 -22.71 -49.62
C GLN A 260 -60.10 -23.34 -49.42
N ARG A 261 -60.72 -23.18 -48.25
CA ARG A 261 -62.06 -23.72 -47.98
C ARG A 261 -63.11 -23.16 -48.93
N LYS A 262 -63.09 -21.84 -49.18
CA LYS A 262 -63.98 -21.17 -50.15
C LYS A 262 -63.76 -21.73 -51.57
N MET A 263 -62.51 -21.85 -52.02
CA MET A 263 -62.17 -22.43 -53.32
C MET A 263 -62.64 -23.89 -53.44
N CYS A 264 -62.46 -24.72 -52.41
CA CYS A 264 -62.97 -26.09 -52.41
C CYS A 264 -64.50 -26.14 -52.51
N CYS A 265 -65.23 -25.23 -51.84
CA CYS A 265 -66.68 -25.10 -52.00
C CYS A 265 -67.07 -24.72 -53.44
N GLU A 266 -66.37 -23.76 -54.04
CA GLU A 266 -66.60 -23.33 -55.43
C GLU A 266 -66.31 -24.43 -56.45
N LEU A 267 -65.20 -25.17 -56.29
CA LEU A 267 -64.89 -26.32 -57.14
C LEU A 267 -65.93 -27.43 -57.01
N SER A 268 -66.45 -27.65 -55.80
CA SER A 268 -67.51 -28.64 -55.56
C SER A 268 -68.84 -28.21 -56.21
N ARG A 269 -69.10 -26.90 -56.29
CA ARG A 269 -70.25 -26.32 -57.00
C ARG A 269 -70.12 -26.50 -58.51
N LEU A 270 -68.99 -26.09 -59.09
CA LEU A 270 -68.72 -26.23 -60.53
C LEU A 270 -68.71 -27.69 -60.99
N LYS A 271 -68.14 -28.60 -60.20
CA LYS A 271 -68.16 -30.04 -60.51
C LYS A 271 -69.57 -30.65 -60.47
N GLY A 272 -70.53 -30.01 -59.79
CA GLY A 272 -71.95 -30.38 -59.81
C GLY A 272 -72.72 -29.82 -61.00
N GLU A 273 -72.08 -29.02 -61.84
CA GLU A 273 -72.70 -28.29 -62.95
C GLU A 273 -71.93 -28.56 -64.25
N GLU A 274 -72.03 -29.80 -64.75
CA GLU A 274 -71.55 -30.22 -66.07
C GLU A 274 -72.69 -30.97 -66.77
N VAL A 275 -73.56 -30.21 -67.44
CA VAL A 275 -74.39 -30.68 -68.55
C VAL A 275 -74.19 -29.70 -69.71
N ASP A 276 -73.59 -30.27 -70.76
CA ASP A 276 -73.70 -29.91 -72.19
C ASP A 276 -72.91 -28.70 -72.73
N GLU A 277 -71.90 -28.98 -73.57
CA GLU A 277 -71.89 -28.70 -75.02
C GLU A 277 -70.46 -28.81 -75.60
N SER A 278 -70.32 -29.73 -76.55
CA SER A 278 -69.60 -29.61 -77.83
C SER A 278 -68.16 -29.06 -77.94
N LEU A 279 -67.31 -29.94 -78.49
CA LEU A 279 -66.14 -29.70 -79.36
C LEU A 279 -66.28 -28.48 -80.33
N PRO A 280 -65.23 -28.08 -81.08
CA PRO A 280 -63.77 -28.26 -80.93
C PRO A 280 -63.02 -26.90 -81.10
N ASP A 281 -61.70 -26.83 -80.95
CA ASP A 281 -60.86 -26.41 -82.09
C ASP A 281 -59.36 -26.34 -81.82
N SER A 282 -58.67 -26.62 -82.91
CA SER A 282 -57.24 -26.71 -83.09
C SER A 282 -56.54 -25.36 -82.96
N MET A 283 -55.27 -25.44 -82.57
CA MET A 283 -54.19 -24.50 -82.94
C MET A 283 -54.25 -23.09 -82.33
N SER A 284 -53.58 -22.94 -81.17
CA SER A 284 -53.00 -21.66 -80.73
C SER A 284 -51.52 -21.83 -80.36
N SER A 285 -50.77 -22.46 -81.26
CA SER A 285 -49.31 -22.48 -81.19
C SER A 285 -48.78 -21.45 -82.18
N LEU A 286 -48.80 -20.17 -81.80
CA LEU A 286 -47.95 -19.10 -82.40
C LEU A 286 -47.93 -17.76 -81.62
N SER A 287 -48.64 -17.64 -80.48
CA SER A 287 -48.45 -16.53 -79.51
C SER A 287 -47.66 -16.93 -78.24
N SER A 288 -47.28 -18.20 -78.10
CA SER A 288 -46.61 -18.76 -76.91
C SER A 288 -45.11 -18.41 -76.81
N GLY A 289 -44.44 -18.10 -77.93
CA GLY A 289 -43.00 -17.81 -77.96
C GLY A 289 -42.61 -16.58 -77.13
N ALA A 290 -43.36 -15.49 -77.24
CA ALA A 290 -43.10 -14.26 -76.50
C ALA A 290 -43.29 -14.42 -74.97
N HIS A 291 -44.28 -15.20 -74.54
CA HIS A 291 -44.51 -15.48 -73.11
C HIS A 291 -43.51 -16.50 -72.51
N CYS A 292 -42.95 -17.39 -73.33
CA CYS A 292 -41.85 -18.27 -72.91
C CYS A 292 -40.54 -17.49 -72.83
N GLU A 293 -40.27 -16.62 -73.80
CA GLU A 293 -39.10 -15.74 -73.78
C GLU A 293 -39.13 -14.77 -72.60
N GLU A 294 -40.28 -14.15 -72.33
CA GLU A 294 -40.43 -13.23 -71.19
C GLU A 294 -40.30 -13.96 -69.84
N ARG A 295 -40.80 -15.20 -69.72
CA ARG A 295 -40.55 -16.03 -68.53
C ARG A 295 -39.07 -16.33 -68.31
N LEU A 296 -38.33 -16.67 -69.37
CA LEU A 296 -36.89 -16.91 -69.28
C LEU A 296 -36.12 -15.64 -68.92
N ARG A 297 -36.55 -14.47 -69.40
CA ARG A 297 -35.95 -13.18 -69.01
C ARG A 297 -36.15 -12.88 -67.52
N ILE A 298 -37.36 -13.07 -67.01
CA ILE A 298 -37.66 -12.89 -65.57
C ILE A 298 -36.84 -13.88 -64.73
N GLU A 299 -36.72 -15.14 -65.17
CA GLU A 299 -35.93 -16.14 -64.47
C GLU A 299 -34.42 -15.82 -64.47
N ILE A 300 -33.88 -15.31 -65.59
CA ILE A 300 -32.49 -14.83 -65.66
C ILE A 300 -32.27 -13.64 -64.71
N VAL A 301 -33.21 -12.70 -64.63
CA VAL A 301 -33.10 -11.56 -63.70
C VAL A 301 -33.17 -12.02 -62.25
N ASN A 302 -34.09 -12.93 -61.92
CA ASN A 302 -34.21 -13.49 -60.57
C ASN A 302 -32.96 -14.30 -60.17
N LEU A 303 -32.41 -15.10 -61.07
CA LEU A 303 -31.15 -15.82 -60.82
C LEU A 303 -29.95 -14.87 -60.65
N ARG A 304 -29.93 -13.74 -61.35
CA ARG A 304 -28.91 -12.69 -61.15
C ARG A 304 -29.06 -12.03 -59.79
N GLU A 305 -30.27 -11.66 -59.40
CA GLU A 305 -30.55 -11.09 -58.07
C GLU A 305 -30.21 -12.08 -56.93
N GLN A 306 -30.47 -13.37 -57.13
CA GLN A 306 -30.04 -14.44 -56.20
C GLN A 306 -28.52 -14.60 -56.15
N LEU A 307 -27.81 -14.39 -57.27
CA LEU A 307 -26.35 -14.42 -57.30
C LEU A 307 -25.78 -13.20 -56.58
N ASP A 308 -26.32 -12.01 -56.86
CA ASP A 308 -25.90 -10.74 -56.25
C ASP A 308 -26.10 -10.78 -54.72
N SER A 309 -27.27 -11.20 -54.25
CA SER A 309 -27.52 -11.40 -52.81
C SER A 309 -26.58 -12.42 -52.17
N ARG A 310 -26.29 -13.56 -52.82
CA ARG A 310 -25.27 -14.50 -52.32
C ARG A 310 -23.86 -13.93 -52.32
N THR A 311 -23.51 -13.04 -53.26
CA THR A 311 -22.21 -12.38 -53.25
C THR A 311 -22.07 -11.39 -52.10
N GLU A 312 -23.13 -10.64 -51.79
CA GLU A 312 -23.17 -9.74 -50.63
C GLU A 312 -23.09 -10.50 -49.30
N GLU A 313 -23.84 -11.59 -49.15
CA GLU A 313 -23.75 -12.49 -48.00
C GLU A 313 -22.33 -13.06 -47.82
N ASN A 314 -21.65 -13.42 -48.92
CA ASN A 314 -20.28 -13.95 -48.86
C ASN A 314 -19.27 -12.88 -48.40
N VAL A 315 -19.46 -11.62 -48.81
CA VAL A 315 -18.67 -10.49 -48.29
C VAL A 315 -18.93 -10.30 -46.80
N GLN A 316 -20.18 -10.34 -46.34
CA GLN A 316 -20.52 -10.24 -44.92
C GLN A 316 -19.95 -11.40 -44.09
N LEU A 317 -19.99 -12.63 -44.62
CA LEU A 317 -19.35 -13.79 -43.99
C LEU A 317 -17.84 -13.62 -43.90
N SER A 318 -17.21 -13.01 -44.92
CA SER A 318 -15.77 -12.72 -44.90
C SER A 318 -15.41 -11.68 -43.82
N THR A 319 -16.21 -10.62 -43.66
CA THR A 319 -15.98 -9.60 -42.63
C THR A 319 -16.17 -10.17 -41.24
N LEU A 320 -17.28 -10.91 -41.02
CA LEU A 320 -17.54 -11.59 -39.75
C LEU A 320 -16.41 -12.58 -39.42
N ARG A 321 -15.90 -13.32 -40.41
CA ARG A 321 -14.75 -14.21 -40.21
C ARG A 321 -13.51 -13.45 -39.72
N THR A 322 -13.17 -12.32 -40.34
CA THR A 322 -12.03 -11.50 -39.87
C THR A 322 -12.25 -10.93 -38.46
N GLU A 323 -13.48 -10.59 -38.10
CA GLU A 323 -13.82 -10.14 -36.75
C GLU A 323 -13.69 -11.28 -35.73
N THR A 324 -14.16 -12.49 -36.06
CA THR A 324 -13.96 -13.66 -35.20
C THR A 324 -12.49 -13.99 -34.99
N GLU A 325 -11.65 -13.87 -36.03
CA GLU A 325 -10.20 -14.07 -35.95
C GLU A 325 -9.53 -13.00 -35.06
N LYS A 326 -9.96 -11.73 -35.15
CA LYS A 326 -9.48 -10.66 -34.27
C LYS A 326 -9.86 -10.89 -32.80
N ILE A 327 -11.11 -11.25 -32.54
CA ILE A 327 -11.58 -11.59 -31.19
C ILE A 327 -10.81 -12.80 -30.64
N GLN A 328 -10.57 -13.80 -31.49
CA GLN A 328 -9.80 -14.98 -31.12
C GLN A 328 -8.37 -14.62 -30.70
N ALA A 329 -7.69 -13.75 -31.45
CA ALA A 329 -6.34 -13.28 -31.14
C ALA A 329 -6.30 -12.45 -29.84
N GLN A 330 -7.28 -11.56 -29.63
CA GLN A 330 -7.42 -10.80 -28.38
C GLN A 330 -7.62 -11.72 -27.17
N ARG A 331 -8.45 -12.76 -27.30
CA ARG A 331 -8.65 -13.78 -26.25
C ARG A 331 -7.34 -14.51 -25.95
N ASP A 332 -6.59 -14.93 -26.96
CA ASP A 332 -5.31 -15.62 -26.77
C ASP A 332 -4.27 -14.70 -26.11
N GLN A 333 -4.25 -13.41 -26.47
CA GLN A 333 -3.38 -12.41 -25.84
C GLN A 333 -3.73 -12.21 -24.35
N LEU A 334 -5.01 -12.03 -24.03
CA LEU A 334 -5.46 -11.89 -22.64
C LEU A 334 -5.17 -13.17 -21.84
N GLN A 335 -5.31 -14.35 -22.45
CA GLN A 335 -4.99 -15.61 -21.82
C GLN A 335 -3.48 -15.75 -21.54
N ALA A 336 -2.62 -15.29 -22.45
CA ALA A 336 -1.18 -15.24 -22.22
C ALA A 336 -0.80 -14.27 -21.08
N GLN A 337 -1.41 -13.08 -21.03
CA GLN A 337 -1.21 -12.11 -19.96
C GLN A 337 -1.66 -12.66 -18.59
N LEU A 338 -2.81 -13.34 -18.55
CA LEU A 338 -3.30 -13.97 -17.33
C LEU A 338 -2.33 -15.03 -16.81
N LEU A 339 -1.75 -15.84 -17.71
CA LEU A 339 -0.73 -16.83 -17.34
C LEU A 339 0.57 -16.17 -16.84
N SER A 340 1.01 -15.06 -17.43
CA SER A 340 2.16 -14.28 -16.95
C SER A 340 1.91 -13.76 -15.53
N CYS A 341 0.81 -13.05 -15.32
CA CYS A 341 0.41 -12.56 -13.99
C CYS A 341 0.33 -13.69 -12.96
N ARG A 342 -0.18 -14.86 -13.34
CA ARG A 342 -0.25 -16.01 -12.45
C ARG A 342 1.14 -16.53 -12.06
N SER A 343 2.07 -16.58 -13.01
CA SER A 343 3.46 -16.98 -12.74
C SER A 343 4.19 -15.98 -11.84
N GLU A 344 3.95 -14.69 -12.03
CA GLU A 344 4.50 -13.62 -11.18
C GLU A 344 3.94 -13.70 -9.75
N LEU A 345 2.64 -13.94 -9.60
CA LEU A 345 2.02 -14.16 -8.29
C LEU A 345 2.60 -15.38 -7.57
N ASP A 346 2.85 -16.47 -8.29
CA ASP A 346 3.47 -17.66 -7.70
C ASP A 346 4.93 -17.41 -7.31
N ALA A 347 5.69 -16.63 -8.09
CA ALA A 347 7.04 -16.19 -7.72
C ALA A 347 7.04 -15.30 -6.46
N LEU A 348 6.13 -14.33 -6.38
CA LEU A 348 5.96 -13.46 -5.22
C LEU A 348 5.56 -14.26 -3.96
N ARG A 349 4.70 -15.27 -4.10
CA ARG A 349 4.36 -16.18 -2.99
C ARG A 349 5.59 -16.91 -2.47
N VAL A 350 6.44 -17.44 -3.36
CA VAL A 350 7.69 -18.10 -2.97
C VAL A 350 8.62 -17.11 -2.25
N ALA A 351 8.82 -15.91 -2.79
CA ALA A 351 9.63 -14.86 -2.14
C ALA A 351 9.10 -14.52 -0.73
N LEU A 352 7.78 -14.39 -0.57
CA LEU A 352 7.15 -14.14 0.73
C LEU A 352 7.41 -15.27 1.73
N THR A 353 7.39 -16.53 1.28
CA THR A 353 7.73 -17.67 2.15
C THR A 353 9.20 -17.66 2.59
N HIS A 354 10.14 -17.27 1.71
CA HIS A 354 11.54 -17.10 2.05
C HIS A 354 11.77 -15.94 3.04
N LEU A 355 11.13 -14.80 2.82
CA LEU A 355 11.20 -13.68 3.77
C LEU A 355 10.63 -14.07 5.13
N LYS A 356 9.53 -14.82 5.15
CA LYS A 356 8.91 -15.31 6.39
C LYS A 356 9.81 -16.30 7.15
N SER A 357 10.51 -17.20 6.46
CA SER A 357 11.46 -18.11 7.10
C SER A 357 12.70 -17.38 7.60
N SER A 358 13.24 -16.45 6.81
CA SER A 358 14.37 -15.60 7.20
C SER A 358 14.03 -14.75 8.44
N ASN A 359 12.85 -14.11 8.47
CA ASN A 359 12.39 -13.34 9.62
C ASN A 359 12.28 -14.21 10.88
N LYS A 360 11.75 -15.44 10.77
CA LYS A 360 11.75 -16.39 11.88
C LYS A 360 13.15 -16.71 12.39
N GLY A 361 14.12 -16.88 11.49
CA GLY A 361 15.54 -17.06 11.82
C GLY A 361 16.10 -15.87 12.59
N LEU A 362 15.90 -14.65 12.08
CA LEU A 362 16.36 -13.42 12.73
C LEU A 362 15.72 -13.19 14.10
N VAL A 363 14.44 -13.54 14.27
CA VAL A 363 13.75 -13.47 15.57
C VAL A 363 14.37 -14.47 16.56
N HIS A 364 14.71 -15.68 16.09
CA HIS A 364 15.40 -16.67 16.92
C HIS A 364 16.79 -16.18 17.33
N ASP A 365 17.59 -15.69 16.39
CA ASP A 365 18.93 -15.16 16.65
C ASP A 365 18.89 -13.97 17.62
N LYS A 366 17.91 -13.07 17.44
CA LYS A 366 17.64 -11.96 18.38
C LYS A 366 17.36 -12.47 19.79
N ALA A 367 16.57 -13.54 19.93
CA ALA A 367 16.28 -14.12 21.24
C ALA A 367 17.52 -14.75 21.88
N VAL A 368 18.34 -15.45 21.09
CA VAL A 368 19.62 -16.03 21.56
C VAL A 368 20.59 -14.94 22.01
N LEU A 369 20.78 -13.88 21.21
CA LEU A 369 21.63 -12.74 21.58
C LEU A 369 21.11 -12.03 22.82
N HIS A 370 19.78 -11.85 22.95
CA HIS A 370 19.20 -11.25 24.14
C HIS A 370 19.49 -12.07 25.41
N GLN A 371 19.36 -13.40 25.32
CA GLN A 371 19.69 -14.31 26.42
C GLN A 371 21.17 -14.19 26.81
N GLN A 372 22.08 -14.16 25.83
CA GLN A 372 23.52 -13.96 26.08
C GLN A 372 23.81 -12.61 26.75
N CYS A 373 23.12 -11.53 26.36
CA CYS A 373 23.26 -10.23 27.03
C CYS A 373 22.83 -10.29 28.50
N LEU A 374 21.79 -11.04 28.84
CA LEU A 374 21.33 -11.21 30.22
C LEU A 374 22.34 -12.01 31.06
N GLU A 375 22.95 -13.05 30.48
CA GLU A 375 23.99 -13.85 31.12
C GLU A 375 25.28 -13.03 31.35
N LEU A 376 25.72 -12.27 30.36
CA LEU A 376 26.88 -11.37 30.54
C LEU A 376 26.58 -10.31 31.59
N ARG A 377 25.35 -9.77 31.63
CA ARG A 377 24.95 -8.81 32.66
C ARG A 377 24.98 -9.43 34.06
N SER A 378 24.53 -10.68 34.23
CA SER A 378 24.59 -11.36 35.53
C SER A 378 26.02 -11.63 35.97
N GLN A 379 26.91 -11.99 35.03
CA GLN A 379 28.34 -12.14 35.29
C GLN A 379 28.98 -10.82 35.75
N VAL A 380 28.67 -9.70 35.09
CA VAL A 380 29.17 -8.37 35.48
C VAL A 380 28.70 -7.98 36.88
N ILE A 381 27.43 -8.25 37.22
CA ILE A 381 26.90 -7.98 38.57
C ILE A 381 27.64 -8.83 39.62
N SER A 382 27.89 -10.10 39.32
CA SER A 382 28.65 -11.00 40.20
C SER A 382 30.08 -10.50 40.42
N LEU A 383 30.78 -10.13 39.35
CA LEU A 383 32.14 -9.59 39.43
C LEU A 383 32.20 -8.26 40.20
N ARG A 384 31.22 -7.36 40.01
CA ARG A 384 31.12 -6.11 40.78
C ARG A 384 30.98 -6.40 42.29
N SER A 385 30.09 -7.32 42.67
CA SER A 385 29.95 -7.76 44.07
C SER A 385 31.24 -8.36 44.63
N GLN A 386 31.97 -9.15 43.83
CA GLN A 386 33.27 -9.69 44.22
C GLN A 386 34.33 -8.60 44.42
N VAL A 387 34.31 -7.54 43.60
CA VAL A 387 35.19 -6.38 43.77
C VAL A 387 34.82 -5.60 45.03
N ASP A 388 33.54 -5.35 45.29
CA ASP A 388 33.07 -4.60 46.47
C ASP A 388 33.42 -5.31 47.79
N THR A 389 33.27 -6.63 47.83
CA THR A 389 33.67 -7.44 48.99
C THR A 389 35.18 -7.39 49.19
N SER A 390 35.97 -7.52 48.12
CA SER A 390 37.44 -7.38 48.18
C SER A 390 37.87 -5.99 48.68
N GLN A 391 37.24 -4.91 48.18
CA GLN A 391 37.51 -3.55 48.63
C GLN A 391 37.15 -3.33 50.10
N THR A 392 36.04 -3.93 50.57
CA THR A 392 35.65 -3.87 51.97
C THR A 392 36.67 -4.56 52.86
N VAL A 393 37.09 -5.78 52.49
CA VAL A 393 38.16 -6.49 53.21
C VAL A 393 39.47 -5.70 53.23
N GLN A 394 39.82 -5.01 52.13
CA GLN A 394 40.99 -4.14 52.11
C GLN A 394 40.87 -2.94 53.05
N ARG A 395 39.69 -2.28 53.11
CA ARG A 395 39.43 -1.18 54.06
C ARG A 395 39.56 -1.66 55.50
N ASP A 396 38.91 -2.77 55.83
CA ASP A 396 38.97 -3.37 57.18
C ASP A 396 40.40 -3.72 57.58
N PHE A 397 41.20 -4.26 56.65
CA PHE A 397 42.62 -4.56 56.91
C PHE A 397 43.42 -3.29 57.19
N VAL A 398 43.21 -2.22 56.41
CA VAL A 398 43.88 -0.94 56.63
C VAL A 398 43.49 -0.34 57.98
N GLU A 399 42.20 -0.31 58.32
CA GLU A 399 41.71 0.18 59.62
C GLU A 399 42.26 -0.62 60.79
N LEU A 400 42.26 -1.96 60.69
CA LEU A 400 42.84 -2.83 61.70
C LEU A 400 44.35 -2.58 61.86
N SER A 401 45.08 -2.40 60.75
CA SER A 401 46.51 -2.11 60.77
C SER A 401 46.82 -0.76 61.43
N GLN A 402 46.02 0.27 61.16
CA GLN A 402 46.16 1.58 61.77
C GLN A 402 45.83 1.53 63.27
N SER A 403 44.73 0.86 63.64
CA SER A 403 44.33 0.66 65.04
C SER A 403 45.40 -0.10 65.82
N LEU A 404 45.93 -1.18 65.25
CA LEU A 404 47.04 -1.93 65.83
C LEU A 404 48.28 -1.03 66.01
N GLN A 405 48.63 -0.24 65.00
CA GLN A 405 49.77 0.67 65.06
C GLN A 405 49.62 1.74 66.16
N VAL A 406 48.42 2.29 66.34
CA VAL A 406 48.09 3.21 67.44
C VAL A 406 48.18 2.50 68.79
N LYS A 407 47.60 1.30 68.94
CA LYS A 407 47.68 0.53 70.19
C LYS A 407 49.12 0.21 70.57
N LEU A 408 49.95 -0.20 69.61
CA LEU A 408 51.37 -0.47 69.85
C LEU A 408 52.13 0.80 70.29
N GLU A 409 51.82 1.95 69.70
CA GLU A 409 52.44 3.23 70.08
C GLU A 409 52.00 3.69 71.49
N LEU A 410 50.72 3.49 71.85
CA LEU A 410 50.23 3.75 73.21
C LEU A 410 50.93 2.85 74.25
N ILE A 411 51.13 1.57 73.93
CA ILE A 411 51.89 0.64 74.79
C ILE A 411 53.33 1.12 74.96
N ARG A 412 53.97 1.59 73.89
CA ARG A 412 55.33 2.14 73.94
C ARG A 412 55.44 3.37 74.85
N GLN A 413 54.37 4.17 74.93
CA GLN A 413 54.29 5.38 75.75
C GLN A 413 53.84 5.11 77.20
N ALA A 414 53.33 3.91 77.52
CA ALA A 414 52.82 3.58 78.84
C ALA A 414 53.93 3.52 79.90
N GLY A 415 53.68 4.11 81.07
CA GLY A 415 54.67 4.21 82.16
C GLY A 415 54.64 3.05 83.15
N ASN A 416 53.59 2.21 83.13
CA ASN A 416 53.41 1.08 84.04
C ASN A 416 52.65 -0.08 83.37
N LEU A 417 52.73 -1.27 83.97
CA LEU A 417 52.15 -2.50 83.42
C LEU A 417 50.61 -2.51 83.45
N GLU A 418 50.01 -1.79 84.40
CA GLU A 418 48.54 -1.69 84.55
C GLU A 418 47.92 -0.90 83.39
N GLN A 419 48.54 0.20 82.95
CA GLN A 419 48.14 0.95 81.75
C GLN A 419 48.25 0.11 80.47
N VAL A 420 49.27 -0.74 80.36
CA VAL A 420 49.42 -1.65 79.22
C VAL A 420 48.27 -2.68 79.17
N LYS A 421 47.86 -3.22 80.31
CA LYS A 421 46.71 -4.15 80.41
C LYS A 421 45.40 -3.46 80.04
N GLU A 422 45.21 -2.20 80.43
CA GLU A 422 44.04 -1.41 80.05
C GLU A 422 43.99 -1.12 78.54
N ILE A 423 45.10 -0.75 77.91
CA ILE A 423 45.19 -0.51 76.45
C ILE A 423 44.93 -1.79 75.63
N LEU A 424 45.35 -2.95 76.14
CA LEU A 424 45.06 -4.25 75.53
C LEU A 424 43.62 -4.73 75.78
N GLY A 425 42.84 -4.03 76.62
CA GLY A 425 41.48 -4.40 76.97
C GLY A 425 41.39 -5.58 77.95
N GLU A 426 42.45 -5.88 78.69
CA GLU A 426 42.49 -6.95 79.71
C GLU A 426 41.90 -6.53 81.07
N SER A 427 41.21 -5.39 81.15
CA SER A 427 40.59 -4.94 82.41
C SER A 427 39.31 -5.73 82.73
N VAL A 428 39.51 -6.82 83.48
CA VAL A 428 38.59 -7.42 84.47
C VAL A 428 37.30 -8.06 83.91
N GLY A 429 37.43 -9.35 83.56
CA GLY A 429 36.32 -10.31 83.47
C GLY A 429 36.16 -11.15 84.75
N GLU A 430 36.27 -10.53 85.93
CA GLU A 430 35.96 -11.16 87.23
C GLU A 430 34.98 -10.28 88.03
N ALA A 431 33.83 -9.92 87.46
CA ALA A 431 32.78 -9.24 88.24
C ALA A 431 31.37 -9.34 87.61
N GLU A 432 30.98 -10.48 87.04
CA GLU A 432 29.53 -10.74 86.79
C GLU A 432 29.26 -12.24 86.63
N ALA A 433 29.59 -13.00 87.67
CA ALA A 433 28.94 -14.28 87.93
C ALA A 433 27.91 -14.07 89.03
N GLN A 434 26.66 -13.79 88.66
CA GLN A 434 25.51 -14.13 89.49
C GLN A 434 24.61 -15.13 88.75
N PRO A 435 24.25 -16.25 89.39
CA PRO A 435 23.34 -17.23 88.84
C PRO A 435 21.90 -16.85 89.22
N ALA A 436 21.00 -16.79 88.25
CA ALA A 436 19.56 -16.98 88.48
C ALA A 436 18.93 -17.33 87.11
N ASP A 437 18.60 -18.59 86.85
CA ASP A 437 17.44 -19.37 87.30
C ASP A 437 16.32 -19.35 86.25
N ALA A 438 15.62 -20.47 86.17
CA ALA A 438 14.83 -20.99 85.07
C ALA A 438 13.59 -20.16 84.66
N SER A 439 13.25 -20.22 83.36
CA SER A 439 11.95 -20.65 82.82
C SER A 439 11.99 -20.78 81.29
#